data_AF-A0A916MLN3-F1
#
_entry.id   AF-A0A916MLN3-F1
#
_cell.length_a   1.000
_cell.length_b   1.000
_cell.length_c   1.000
_cell.angle_alpha   90.00
_cell.angle_beta   90.00
_cell.angle_gamma   90.00
#
_symmetry.space_group_name_H-M   'P 1'
#
loop_
_entity.id
_entity.type
_entity.pdbx_description
1 polymer ?
#
loop_
_entity_poly.entity_id
_entity_poly.type
_entity_poly.pdbx_seq_one_letter_code
_entity_poly.pdbx_strand_id
1 'polypeptide(L)'
;MKNVIGLVAVAGLAATAFGQPVETRLEYQARVFNAGHNNGWVGAGGTLEANPGDQIEVRAVVSYTGTANVFGLGQIIFQPTIDDWTAADSVVGTAGTPGGIGIGPTGSNTSTPPGYVADAPGVYGRITPWAGANTTTSNFYRGHVHVNPDGSGKTYLRVARNDVTNWIGVGASSGSGAANNTSGAGGVTVAQGTIGAGRPTNFPPQNNNLQNLIVFKMGFVLGMDTADRTLDVNTPAAGIGRSTAASSFGQPDTRWYSAGDQTAPGLYRTDVEVVQAHIHVTPTPASLALMGLGGLMVARRRR
;
A
#
# COMPACT_ATOMS: atom_id res chain seq x y z
N MET A 1 -63.67 7.30 0.25
CA MET A 1 -62.67 6.29 0.69
C MET A 1 -61.37 7.02 0.98
N LYS A 2 -60.84 6.92 2.20
CA LYS A 2 -59.78 7.81 2.74
C LYS A 2 -58.40 7.26 2.37
N ASN A 3 -57.56 8.12 1.78
CA ASN A 3 -56.15 7.82 1.49
C ASN A 3 -55.33 7.93 2.79
N VAL A 4 -54.71 6.83 3.20
CA VAL A 4 -53.73 6.81 4.30
C VAL A 4 -52.34 6.89 3.67
N ILE A 5 -51.73 8.07 3.72
CA ILE A 5 -50.32 8.29 3.42
C ILE A 5 -49.57 8.02 4.72
N GLY A 6 -48.98 6.84 4.85
CA GLY A 6 -48.12 6.48 5.96
C GLY A 6 -46.80 7.24 5.86
N LEU A 7 -46.63 8.23 6.74
CA LEU A 7 -45.36 8.92 6.93
C LEU A 7 -44.37 7.93 7.58
N VAL A 8 -43.47 7.36 6.77
CA VAL A 8 -42.35 6.56 7.30
C VAL A 8 -41.41 7.51 8.03
N ALA A 9 -41.48 7.49 9.35
CA ALA A 9 -40.51 8.15 10.20
C ALA A 9 -39.15 7.47 10.01
N VAL A 10 -38.30 8.09 9.17
CA VAL A 10 -36.86 7.84 9.17
C VAL A 10 -36.32 8.40 10.48
N ALA A 11 -36.52 7.65 11.56
CA ALA A 11 -35.87 7.91 12.84
C ALA A 11 -34.36 7.80 12.61
N GLY A 12 -33.70 8.94 12.76
CA GLY A 12 -32.30 9.11 12.44
C GLY A 12 -31.42 8.14 13.21
N LEU A 13 -30.74 7.29 12.45
CA LEU A 13 -29.38 6.87 12.79
C LEU A 13 -28.48 8.11 12.67
N ALA A 14 -28.65 9.06 13.60
CA ALA A 14 -27.57 9.94 14.00
C ALA A 14 -26.60 9.05 14.81
N ALA A 15 -25.89 8.17 14.10
CA ALA A 15 -24.69 7.58 14.62
C ALA A 15 -23.78 8.77 14.96
N THR A 16 -23.66 9.09 16.24
CA THR A 16 -22.57 9.92 16.73
C THR A 16 -21.29 9.27 16.22
N ALA A 17 -20.71 9.84 15.17
CA ALA A 17 -19.42 9.44 14.67
C ALA A 17 -18.42 9.80 15.76
N PHE A 18 -18.22 8.89 16.71
CA PHE A 18 -17.05 8.92 17.57
C PHE A 18 -15.85 8.78 16.62
N GLY A 19 -15.30 9.91 16.20
CA GLY A 19 -14.04 9.95 15.48
C GLY A 19 -13.05 9.14 16.31
N GLN A 20 -12.60 8.01 15.77
CA GLN A 20 -11.60 7.23 16.47
C GLN A 20 -10.32 8.06 16.50
N PRO A 21 -9.51 7.96 17.56
CA PRO A 21 -8.30 8.74 17.63
C PRO A 21 -7.36 8.28 16.50
N VAL A 22 -6.79 9.25 15.80
CA VAL A 22 -5.83 9.02 14.72
C VAL A 22 -4.47 8.78 15.37
N GLU A 23 -4.24 7.53 15.76
CA GLU A 23 -3.07 7.12 16.56
C GLU A 23 -2.16 6.13 15.82
N THR A 24 -2.46 5.83 14.57
CA THR A 24 -1.53 5.13 13.69
C THR A 24 -1.11 6.05 12.57
N ARG A 25 0.19 6.14 12.33
CA ARG A 25 0.76 6.80 11.15
C ARG A 25 1.25 5.74 10.17
N LEU A 26 0.72 5.77 8.95
CA LEU A 26 1.17 5.02 7.78
C LEU A 26 1.95 5.97 6.87
N GLU A 27 3.26 5.80 6.83
CA GLU A 27 4.18 6.63 6.05
C GLU A 27 4.72 5.86 4.85
N TYR A 28 4.74 6.52 3.70
CA TYR A 28 5.47 6.04 2.52
C TYR A 28 6.87 6.65 2.48
N GLN A 29 7.83 5.81 2.08
CA GLN A 29 9.20 6.22 1.81
C GLN A 29 9.63 5.66 0.46
N ALA A 30 10.41 6.42 -0.29
CA ALA A 30 10.86 6.06 -1.62
C ALA A 30 12.37 6.18 -1.76
N ARG A 31 12.95 5.40 -2.68
CA ARG A 31 14.35 5.54 -3.12
C ARG A 31 14.52 5.07 -4.55
N VAL A 32 15.52 5.60 -5.24
CA VAL A 32 16.05 4.99 -6.46
C VAL A 32 16.87 3.76 -6.05
N PHE A 33 16.60 2.63 -6.68
CA PHE A 33 17.37 1.39 -6.52
C PHE A 33 18.18 1.13 -7.78
N ASN A 34 19.50 1.12 -7.64
CA ASN A 34 20.38 0.53 -8.62
C ASN A 34 21.50 -0.24 -7.90
N ALA A 35 22.21 -1.11 -8.64
CA ALA A 35 23.22 -2.00 -8.06
C ALA A 35 24.40 -1.27 -7.39
N GLY A 36 24.58 0.04 -7.63
CA GLY A 36 25.67 0.85 -7.09
C GLY A 36 25.25 1.92 -6.08
N HIS A 37 23.98 2.33 -6.05
CA HIS A 37 23.44 3.43 -5.26
C HIS A 37 22.24 2.95 -4.45
N ASN A 38 22.46 2.88 -3.15
CA ASN A 38 21.40 2.85 -2.16
C ASN A 38 21.34 4.24 -1.52
N ASN A 39 20.78 5.22 -2.24
CA ASN A 39 20.80 6.66 -1.91
C ASN A 39 20.00 7.07 -0.66
N GLY A 40 19.89 6.18 0.34
CA GLY A 40 19.03 6.37 1.50
C GLY A 40 17.55 6.30 1.11
N TRP A 41 16.69 6.37 2.10
CA TRP A 41 15.25 6.50 1.90
C TRP A 41 14.87 7.97 2.04
N VAL A 42 14.17 8.51 1.05
CA VAL A 42 13.49 9.79 1.21
C VAL A 42 12.23 9.53 2.04
N GLY A 43 12.17 10.18 3.21
CA GLY A 43 11.10 9.99 4.19
C GLY A 43 9.80 10.70 3.82
N ALA A 44 8.81 10.58 4.71
CA ALA A 44 7.53 11.29 4.64
C ALA A 44 7.65 12.75 4.20
N GLY A 45 6.85 13.14 3.20
CA GLY A 45 6.76 14.52 2.72
C GLY A 45 8.00 15.03 1.99
N GLY A 46 9.03 14.19 1.82
CA GLY A 46 10.16 14.48 0.96
C GLY A 46 9.85 14.16 -0.51
N THR A 47 10.60 14.80 -1.41
CA THR A 47 10.57 14.53 -2.85
C THR A 47 11.80 13.74 -3.25
N LEU A 48 11.59 12.58 -3.85
CA LEU A 48 12.63 11.80 -4.50
C LEU A 48 12.80 12.28 -5.95
N GLU A 49 13.98 12.77 -6.28
CA GLU A 49 14.36 13.03 -7.66
C GLU A 49 14.71 11.71 -8.37
N ALA A 50 14.07 11.44 -9.50
CA ALA A 50 14.27 10.25 -10.32
C ALA A 50 14.37 10.62 -11.80
N ASN A 51 14.99 9.75 -12.58
CA ASN A 51 15.07 9.87 -14.04
C ASN A 51 14.19 8.80 -14.71
N PRO A 52 13.77 9.03 -15.97
CA PRO A 52 13.15 8.00 -16.79
C PRO A 52 14.01 6.73 -16.84
N GLY A 53 13.39 5.56 -16.68
CA GLY A 53 14.07 4.27 -16.63
C GLY A 53 14.61 3.87 -15.25
N ASP A 54 14.61 4.75 -14.25
CA ASP A 54 15.03 4.37 -12.90
C ASP A 54 14.05 3.35 -12.28
N GLN A 55 14.62 2.39 -11.56
CA GLN A 55 13.84 1.50 -10.69
C GLN A 55 13.65 2.17 -9.33
N ILE A 56 12.40 2.38 -8.95
CA ILE A 56 12.01 2.98 -7.68
C ILE A 56 11.59 1.87 -6.72
N GLU A 57 12.09 1.94 -5.49
CA GLU A 57 11.55 1.17 -4.36
C GLU A 57 10.73 2.06 -3.46
N VAL A 58 9.57 1.53 -3.06
CA VAL A 58 8.68 2.14 -2.09
C VAL A 58 8.48 1.19 -0.94
N ARG A 59 8.46 1.73 0.29
CA ARG A 59 8.08 0.98 1.48
C ARG A 59 7.01 1.70 2.28
N ALA A 60 6.13 0.92 2.88
CA ALA A 60 5.17 1.37 3.87
C ALA A 60 5.75 1.17 5.27
N VAL A 61 5.75 2.24 6.06
CA VAL A 61 6.28 2.32 7.42
C VAL A 61 5.14 2.67 8.37
N VAL A 62 4.95 1.87 9.41
CA VAL A 62 3.87 2.06 10.38
C VAL A 62 4.45 2.45 11.73
N SER A 63 3.83 3.44 12.35
CA SER A 63 4.15 3.91 13.69
C SER A 63 2.87 4.14 14.50
N TYR A 64 2.91 3.85 15.79
CA TYR A 64 1.89 4.24 16.76
C TYR A 64 2.21 5.65 17.27
N THR A 65 1.29 6.59 17.13
CA THR A 65 1.45 7.99 17.56
C THR A 65 0.57 8.37 18.75
N GLY A 66 -0.25 7.43 19.22
CA GLY A 66 -1.14 7.65 20.36
C GLY A 66 -0.44 7.54 21.73
N THR A 67 -1.25 7.70 22.77
CA THR A 67 -0.80 7.67 24.17
C THR A 67 -1.31 6.44 24.95
N ALA A 68 -2.14 5.59 24.34
CA ALA A 68 -2.62 4.38 24.98
C ALA A 68 -1.48 3.36 25.13
N ASN A 69 -1.59 2.49 26.14
CA ASN A 69 -0.62 1.43 26.33
C ASN A 69 -0.83 0.32 25.30
N VAL A 70 0.08 0.24 24.34
CA VAL A 70 0.10 -0.78 23.29
C VAL A 70 1.44 -1.52 23.30
N PHE A 71 1.40 -2.78 22.88
CA PHE A 71 2.52 -3.71 22.87
C PHE A 71 3.15 -3.90 21.49
N GLY A 72 2.38 -3.76 20.41
CA GLY A 72 2.87 -3.96 19.05
C GLY A 72 1.75 -3.92 18.02
N LEU A 73 2.09 -3.69 16.76
CA LEU A 73 1.11 -3.68 15.68
C LEU A 73 0.50 -5.08 15.54
N GLY A 74 -0.81 -5.21 15.56
CA GLY A 74 -1.49 -6.49 15.33
C GLY A 74 -1.77 -6.70 13.85
N GLN A 75 -2.46 -5.73 13.25
CA GLN A 75 -2.86 -5.75 11.86
C GLN A 75 -3.03 -4.34 11.31
N ILE A 76 -2.76 -4.17 10.03
CA ILE A 76 -3.23 -3.07 9.21
C ILE A 76 -3.59 -3.60 7.81
N ILE A 77 -4.65 -3.06 7.21
CA ILE A 77 -5.02 -3.35 5.82
C ILE A 77 -5.07 -2.02 5.08
N PHE A 78 -4.38 -1.92 3.96
CA PHE A 78 -4.31 -0.69 3.17
C PHE A 78 -4.13 -0.97 1.68
N GLN A 79 -4.48 0.01 0.83
CA GLN A 79 -4.32 -0.07 -0.62
C GLN A 79 -3.45 1.09 -1.11
N PRO A 80 -2.13 0.84 -1.28
CA PRO A 80 -1.25 1.81 -1.90
C PRO A 80 -1.74 2.20 -3.30
N THR A 81 -1.68 3.48 -3.59
CA THR A 81 -1.89 4.05 -4.92
C THR A 81 -0.68 4.89 -5.33
N ILE A 82 -0.43 4.95 -6.63
CA ILE A 82 0.51 5.87 -7.25
C ILE A 82 -0.26 6.58 -8.36
N ASP A 83 -0.38 7.90 -8.30
CA ASP A 83 -1.01 8.69 -9.34
C ASP A 83 -0.04 9.00 -10.50
N ASP A 84 -0.56 9.66 -11.54
CA ASP A 84 0.19 9.99 -12.77
C ASP A 84 0.95 8.81 -13.37
N TRP A 85 0.40 7.60 -13.20
CA TRP A 85 0.93 6.36 -13.73
C TRP A 85 0.70 6.28 -15.25
N THR A 86 1.71 5.87 -16.01
CA THR A 86 1.63 5.77 -17.47
C THR A 86 1.70 4.32 -17.93
N ALA A 87 1.36 4.09 -19.20
CA ALA A 87 1.50 2.77 -19.81
C ALA A 87 2.98 2.32 -19.99
N ALA A 88 3.93 3.24 -19.85
CA ALA A 88 5.37 2.95 -19.95
C ALA A 88 5.96 2.50 -18.60
N ASP A 89 5.28 2.77 -17.49
CA ASP A 89 5.70 2.34 -16.16
C ASP A 89 5.36 0.87 -15.94
N SER A 90 6.18 0.17 -15.15
CA SER A 90 5.96 -1.26 -14.86
C SER A 90 6.24 -1.60 -13.41
N VAL A 91 5.36 -2.39 -12.80
CA VAL A 91 5.60 -2.94 -11.47
C VAL A 91 6.69 -4.01 -11.57
N VAL A 92 7.63 -4.00 -10.63
CA VAL A 92 8.62 -5.08 -10.51
C VAL A 92 7.94 -6.28 -9.86
N GLY A 93 7.60 -7.26 -10.69
CA GLY A 93 7.07 -8.53 -10.24
C GLY A 93 8.12 -9.34 -9.48
N THR A 94 7.66 -10.13 -8.51
CA THR A 94 8.52 -11.07 -7.78
C THR A 94 8.31 -12.50 -8.29
N ALA A 95 9.42 -13.24 -8.38
CA ALA A 95 9.38 -14.68 -8.60
C ALA A 95 8.51 -15.38 -7.54
N GLY A 96 7.81 -16.45 -7.95
CA GLY A 96 6.93 -17.21 -7.05
C GLY A 96 5.45 -16.77 -7.04
N THR A 97 5.08 -15.76 -7.83
CA THR A 97 3.67 -15.42 -8.08
C THR A 97 3.21 -15.95 -9.45
N PRO A 98 1.92 -16.32 -9.61
CA PRO A 98 1.38 -16.75 -10.89
C PRO A 98 1.62 -15.70 -11.98
N GLY A 99 2.26 -16.12 -13.09
CA GLY A 99 2.57 -15.25 -14.21
C GLY A 99 3.65 -14.20 -13.96
N GLY A 100 4.30 -14.19 -12.80
CA GLY A 100 5.38 -13.24 -12.47
C GLY A 100 4.92 -11.78 -12.33
N ILE A 101 3.61 -11.54 -12.20
CA ILE A 101 3.02 -10.19 -12.13
C ILE A 101 2.66 -9.75 -10.70
N GLY A 102 2.85 -10.64 -9.71
CA GLY A 102 2.51 -10.37 -8.33
C GLY A 102 3.65 -9.73 -7.54
N ILE A 103 3.30 -9.13 -6.40
CA ILE A 103 4.20 -8.45 -5.46
C ILE A 103 4.34 -9.29 -4.18
N GLY A 104 5.50 -9.92 -4.03
CA GLY A 104 5.85 -10.81 -2.94
C GLY A 104 5.30 -12.23 -3.06
N PRO A 105 5.77 -13.14 -2.19
CA PRO A 105 5.30 -14.52 -2.17
C PRO A 105 3.84 -14.63 -1.73
N THR A 106 3.17 -15.69 -2.19
CA THR A 106 1.87 -16.08 -1.66
C THR A 106 2.03 -16.88 -0.38
N GLY A 107 1.10 -16.73 0.57
CA GLY A 107 1.01 -17.60 1.74
C GLY A 107 0.75 -16.83 3.02
N SER A 108 1.13 -17.42 4.14
CA SER A 108 1.08 -16.80 5.46
C SER A 108 2.43 -16.87 6.17
N ASN A 109 2.50 -16.42 7.41
CA ASN A 109 3.66 -16.56 8.28
C ASN A 109 4.11 -18.03 8.48
N THR A 110 3.23 -19.00 8.25
CA THR A 110 3.49 -20.43 8.46
C THR A 110 3.40 -21.28 7.20
N SER A 111 3.18 -20.66 6.04
CA SER A 111 3.15 -21.40 4.77
C SER A 111 4.55 -21.84 4.35
N THR A 112 4.62 -22.80 3.43
CA THR A 112 5.86 -23.21 2.76
C THR A 112 5.66 -23.08 1.25
N PRO A 113 6.32 -22.12 0.56
CA PRO A 113 7.21 -21.09 1.12
C PRO A 113 6.47 -20.07 2.01
N PRO A 114 7.18 -19.34 2.89
CA PRO A 114 6.56 -18.29 3.70
C PRO A 114 5.98 -17.16 2.85
N GLY A 115 4.84 -16.60 3.28
CA GLY A 115 4.15 -15.48 2.62
C GLY A 115 4.75 -14.10 2.89
N TYR A 116 5.96 -14.04 3.45
CA TYR A 116 6.73 -12.83 3.74
C TYR A 116 8.11 -12.88 3.10
N VAL A 117 8.78 -11.73 3.10
CA VAL A 117 10.18 -11.58 2.71
C VAL A 117 10.99 -10.88 3.80
N ALA A 118 12.31 -10.97 3.73
CA ALA A 118 13.20 -10.15 4.55
C ALA A 118 13.17 -8.69 4.08
N ASP A 119 13.42 -7.74 5.00
CA ASP A 119 13.70 -6.35 4.61
C ASP A 119 15.09 -6.26 3.97
N ALA A 120 15.13 -6.41 2.65
CA ALA A 120 16.34 -6.34 1.87
C ALA A 120 16.13 -5.52 0.58
N PRO A 121 17.18 -4.88 0.04
CA PRO A 121 17.12 -4.26 -1.30
C PRO A 121 16.76 -5.27 -2.38
N GLY A 122 15.94 -4.87 -3.36
CA GLY A 122 15.49 -5.72 -4.46
C GLY A 122 14.42 -6.76 -4.07
N VAL A 123 13.96 -6.76 -2.81
CA VAL A 123 13.01 -7.74 -2.31
C VAL A 123 11.69 -7.05 -1.94
N TYR A 124 10.59 -7.56 -2.51
CA TYR A 124 9.26 -6.94 -2.45
C TYR A 124 8.22 -7.90 -1.89
N GLY A 125 7.16 -7.34 -1.31
CA GLY A 125 6.11 -8.07 -0.61
C GLY A 125 5.92 -7.60 0.83
N ARG A 126 5.20 -8.41 1.61
CA ARG A 126 5.05 -8.19 3.05
C ARG A 126 6.36 -8.53 3.76
N ILE A 127 6.82 -7.62 4.60
CA ILE A 127 8.07 -7.81 5.34
C ILE A 127 7.81 -8.70 6.56
N THR A 128 8.74 -9.58 6.91
CA THR A 128 8.64 -10.39 8.14
C THR A 128 8.52 -9.50 9.39
N PRO A 129 7.65 -9.80 10.37
CA PRO A 129 6.77 -10.97 10.52
C PRO A 129 5.32 -10.74 10.04
N TRP A 130 5.11 -9.87 9.06
CA TRP A 130 3.81 -9.28 8.77
C TRP A 130 2.93 -10.01 7.74
N ALA A 131 3.13 -11.32 7.52
CA ALA A 131 2.33 -12.11 6.59
C ALA A 131 1.26 -12.98 7.28
N GLY A 132 0.59 -12.48 8.31
CA GLY A 132 -0.39 -13.26 9.09
C GLY A 132 -1.58 -13.76 8.27
N ALA A 133 -2.08 -12.97 7.33
CA ALA A 133 -3.19 -13.37 6.46
C ALA A 133 -2.69 -14.25 5.31
N ASN A 134 -3.42 -15.33 5.00
CA ASN A 134 -3.03 -16.24 3.94
C ASN A 134 -3.42 -15.66 2.56
N THR A 135 -2.43 -15.43 1.70
CA THR A 135 -2.64 -15.25 0.27
C THR A 135 -2.37 -16.56 -0.46
N THR A 136 -2.99 -16.74 -1.61
CA THR A 136 -2.89 -17.94 -2.45
C THR A 136 -2.56 -17.51 -3.88
N THR A 137 -2.39 -18.49 -4.76
CA THR A 137 -2.24 -18.26 -6.20
C THR A 137 -3.49 -17.64 -6.86
N SER A 138 -4.64 -17.59 -6.19
CA SER A 138 -5.85 -16.95 -6.72
C SER A 138 -6.09 -15.53 -6.19
N ASN A 139 -5.50 -15.15 -5.05
CA ASN A 139 -5.74 -13.84 -4.40
C ASN A 139 -4.44 -13.12 -3.97
N PHE A 140 -3.34 -13.34 -4.70
CA PHE A 140 -2.06 -12.68 -4.50
C PHE A 140 -2.12 -11.16 -4.78
N TYR A 141 -1.17 -10.40 -4.24
CA TYR A 141 -1.10 -8.95 -4.46
C TYR A 141 -0.49 -8.61 -5.82
N ARG A 142 -1.03 -7.62 -6.51
CA ARG A 142 -0.50 -7.12 -7.79
C ARG A 142 -0.81 -5.63 -7.97
N GLY A 143 -0.17 -5.04 -8.97
CA GLY A 143 -0.58 -3.76 -9.52
C GLY A 143 -1.85 -3.86 -10.38
N HIS A 144 -2.77 -2.93 -10.19
CA HIS A 144 -3.96 -2.68 -11.00
C HIS A 144 -3.88 -1.27 -11.54
N VAL A 145 -3.97 -1.09 -12.86
CA VAL A 145 -3.96 0.24 -13.48
C VAL A 145 -5.41 0.69 -13.71
N HIS A 146 -5.73 1.89 -13.26
CA HIS A 146 -7.06 2.49 -13.35
C HIS A 146 -6.97 3.86 -14.02
N VAL A 147 -7.80 4.08 -15.04
CA VAL A 147 -7.88 5.36 -15.75
C VAL A 147 -8.97 6.21 -15.11
N ASN A 148 -8.60 7.40 -14.62
CA ASN A 148 -9.50 8.39 -14.02
C ASN A 148 -10.51 7.82 -12.99
N PRO A 149 -10.07 7.01 -12.01
CA PRO A 149 -10.99 6.34 -11.10
C PRO A 149 -11.62 7.27 -10.05
N ASP A 150 -11.03 8.44 -9.81
CA ASP A 150 -11.46 9.44 -8.82
C ASP A 150 -12.02 10.72 -9.47
N GLY A 151 -12.09 10.80 -10.80
CA GLY A 151 -12.53 11.97 -11.53
C GLY A 151 -11.46 13.05 -11.76
N SER A 152 -10.21 12.85 -11.31
CA SER A 152 -9.10 13.82 -11.44
C SER A 152 -8.52 13.95 -12.86
N GLY A 153 -8.86 13.05 -13.77
CA GLY A 153 -8.24 12.92 -15.09
C GLY A 153 -6.91 12.16 -15.08
N LYS A 154 -6.40 11.75 -13.91
CA LYS A 154 -5.14 11.01 -13.78
C LYS A 154 -5.33 9.50 -13.94
N THR A 155 -4.24 8.81 -14.29
CA THR A 155 -4.18 7.34 -14.26
C THR A 155 -3.44 6.91 -12.99
N TYR A 156 -3.93 5.84 -12.36
CA TYR A 156 -3.42 5.36 -11.09
C TYR A 156 -2.93 3.92 -11.22
N LEU A 157 -1.80 3.62 -10.58
CA LEU A 157 -1.52 2.28 -10.11
C LEU A 157 -2.14 2.09 -8.73
N ARG A 158 -2.73 0.93 -8.48
CA ARG A 158 -3.15 0.49 -7.15
C ARG A 158 -2.62 -0.89 -6.84
N VAL A 159 -2.11 -1.07 -5.62
CA VAL A 159 -1.76 -2.40 -5.10
C VAL A 159 -2.91 -2.98 -4.27
N ALA A 160 -3.45 -4.10 -4.75
CA ALA A 160 -4.53 -4.84 -4.10
C ALA A 160 -4.41 -6.33 -4.44
N ARG A 161 -5.24 -7.17 -3.82
CA ARG A 161 -5.36 -8.59 -4.23
C ARG A 161 -5.86 -8.69 -5.67
N ASN A 162 -5.47 -9.75 -6.39
CA ASN A 162 -5.81 -9.95 -7.80
C ASN A 162 -7.32 -10.17 -8.03
N ASP A 163 -8.03 -10.69 -7.03
CA ASP A 163 -9.49 -10.89 -7.05
C ASP A 163 -10.30 -9.60 -6.83
N VAL A 164 -9.62 -8.48 -6.57
CA VAL A 164 -10.24 -7.18 -6.29
C VAL A 164 -10.19 -6.33 -7.56
N THR A 165 -11.33 -6.18 -8.23
CA THR A 165 -11.43 -5.52 -9.54
C THR A 165 -11.99 -4.11 -9.46
N ASN A 166 -12.89 -3.82 -8.52
CA ASN A 166 -13.47 -2.48 -8.37
C ASN A 166 -12.45 -1.50 -7.81
N TRP A 167 -12.55 -0.23 -8.20
CA TRP A 167 -11.79 0.85 -7.56
C TRP A 167 -12.09 0.96 -6.05
N ILE A 168 -11.16 1.58 -5.32
CA ILE A 168 -11.29 1.82 -3.88
C ILE A 168 -12.57 2.61 -3.59
N GLY A 169 -13.39 2.12 -2.66
CA GLY A 169 -14.65 2.76 -2.26
C GLY A 169 -15.81 2.54 -3.24
N VAL A 170 -15.59 1.82 -4.34
CA VAL A 170 -16.63 1.49 -5.33
C VAL A 170 -17.10 0.05 -5.13
N GLY A 171 -18.42 -0.17 -5.10
CA GLY A 171 -19.01 -1.50 -5.02
C GLY A 171 -20.13 -1.59 -3.99
N ALA A 172 -20.63 -2.81 -3.77
CA ALA A 172 -21.64 -3.07 -2.76
C ALA A 172 -21.03 -2.89 -1.36
N SER A 173 -21.71 -2.21 -0.43
CA SER A 173 -21.24 -2.07 0.96
C SER A 173 -21.62 -3.25 1.86
N SER A 174 -22.42 -4.20 1.36
CA SER A 174 -22.87 -5.38 2.07
C SER A 174 -22.95 -6.63 1.17
N GLY A 175 -23.06 -7.80 1.79
CA GLY A 175 -23.14 -9.10 1.10
C GLY A 175 -21.80 -9.57 0.52
N SER A 176 -21.85 -10.64 -0.29
CA SER A 176 -20.65 -11.24 -0.91
C SER A 176 -19.91 -10.29 -1.86
N GLY A 177 -20.62 -9.30 -2.44
CA GLY A 177 -20.04 -8.26 -3.28
C GLY A 177 -19.22 -7.21 -2.53
N ALA A 178 -19.36 -7.10 -1.20
CA ALA A 178 -18.62 -6.11 -0.39
C ALA A 178 -17.14 -6.43 -0.23
N ALA A 179 -16.75 -7.68 -0.51
CA ALA A 179 -15.35 -8.06 -0.61
C ALA A 179 -14.63 -7.35 -1.77
N ASN A 180 -15.37 -6.85 -2.77
CA ASN A 180 -14.83 -6.14 -3.92
C ASN A 180 -14.74 -4.62 -3.66
N ASN A 181 -13.97 -4.27 -2.65
CA ASN A 181 -13.32 -2.96 -2.46
C ASN A 181 -14.10 -1.76 -1.87
N THR A 182 -15.22 -1.97 -1.19
CA THR A 182 -15.94 -0.85 -0.55
C THR A 182 -15.32 -0.40 0.78
N SER A 183 -14.62 -1.30 1.49
CA SER A 183 -14.11 -1.07 2.84
C SER A 183 -12.58 -1.16 2.98
N GLY A 184 -11.85 -1.10 1.87
CA GLY A 184 -10.39 -1.31 1.87
C GLY A 184 -9.95 -2.77 2.06
N ALA A 185 -10.87 -3.72 2.35
CA ALA A 185 -10.59 -5.13 2.63
C ALA A 185 -9.90 -5.91 1.47
N GLY A 186 -9.89 -5.33 0.26
CA GLY A 186 -9.13 -5.85 -0.87
C GLY A 186 -7.62 -5.58 -0.82
N GLY A 187 -7.16 -4.82 0.16
CA GLY A 187 -5.79 -4.33 0.25
C GLY A 187 -4.74 -5.33 0.69
N VAL A 188 -3.53 -4.80 0.84
CA VAL A 188 -2.40 -5.49 1.45
C VAL A 188 -2.72 -5.70 2.92
N THR A 189 -2.91 -6.95 3.31
CA THR A 189 -3.13 -7.34 4.70
C THR A 189 -1.80 -7.66 5.35
N VAL A 190 -1.39 -6.76 6.22
CA VAL A 190 -0.20 -6.85 7.06
C VAL A 190 -0.68 -7.24 8.45
N ALA A 191 -0.27 -8.41 8.92
CA ALA A 191 -0.63 -8.89 10.25
C ALA A 191 0.50 -9.74 10.81
N GLN A 192 0.70 -9.70 12.13
CA GLN A 192 1.52 -10.71 12.79
C GLN A 192 0.63 -11.67 13.57
N GLY A 193 1.12 -12.90 13.78
CA GLY A 193 0.37 -13.93 14.51
C GLY A 193 0.02 -13.52 15.93
N THR A 194 -1.03 -14.13 16.48
CA THR A 194 -1.47 -13.93 17.87
C THR A 194 -0.32 -14.10 18.86
N ILE A 195 -0.40 -13.35 19.94
CA ILE A 195 0.56 -13.45 21.04
C ILE A 195 0.02 -14.39 22.12
N GLY A 196 0.90 -15.22 22.70
CA GLY A 196 0.60 -16.03 23.88
C GLY A 196 0.64 -17.54 23.68
N ALA A 197 0.10 -18.27 24.66
CA ALA A 197 0.05 -19.71 24.68
C ALA A 197 -0.71 -20.25 23.46
N GLY A 198 -0.04 -21.09 22.66
CA GLY A 198 -0.60 -21.65 21.43
C GLY A 198 -0.08 -21.01 20.14
N ARG A 199 0.85 -20.04 20.21
CA ARG A 199 1.59 -19.59 19.03
C ARG A 199 2.45 -20.75 18.48
N PRO A 200 2.24 -21.19 17.22
CA PRO A 200 3.03 -22.25 16.63
C PRO A 200 4.52 -21.88 16.54
N THR A 201 5.40 -22.86 16.75
CA THR A 201 6.86 -22.67 16.80
C THR A 201 7.46 -22.20 15.49
N ASN A 202 6.76 -22.37 14.37
CA ASN A 202 7.17 -21.92 13.05
C ASN A 202 6.78 -20.47 12.72
N PHE A 203 6.12 -19.73 13.63
CA PHE A 203 5.90 -18.30 13.40
C PHE A 203 7.21 -17.51 13.49
N PRO A 204 7.47 -16.56 12.56
CA PRO A 204 8.59 -15.64 12.70
C PRO A 204 8.46 -14.84 13.99
N PRO A 205 9.58 -14.48 14.67
CA PRO A 205 9.57 -13.70 15.90
C PRO A 205 8.67 -12.47 15.79
N GLN A 206 7.94 -12.17 16.86
CA GLN A 206 7.10 -10.98 16.88
C GLN A 206 7.93 -9.72 16.91
N ASN A 207 7.35 -8.66 16.35
CA ASN A 207 7.90 -7.33 16.40
C ASN A 207 7.01 -6.46 17.31
N ASN A 208 7.56 -6.10 18.47
CA ASN A 208 6.88 -5.31 19.50
C ASN A 208 7.32 -3.85 19.46
N ASN A 209 8.08 -3.45 18.44
CA ASN A 209 8.38 -2.05 18.24
C ASN A 209 7.09 -1.31 17.91
N LEU A 210 7.01 -0.06 18.34
CA LEU A 210 5.86 0.81 18.09
C LEU A 210 6.12 1.84 16.99
N GLN A 211 7.37 1.94 16.52
CA GLN A 211 7.80 2.97 15.58
C GLN A 211 8.57 2.32 14.43
N ASN A 212 8.48 2.95 13.26
CA ASN A 212 9.30 2.64 12.09
C ASN A 212 9.18 1.17 11.64
N LEU A 213 7.97 0.61 11.75
CA LEU A 213 7.69 -0.76 11.34
C LEU A 213 7.57 -0.83 9.83
N ILE A 214 8.58 -1.38 9.16
CA ILE A 214 8.49 -1.62 7.71
C ILE A 214 7.61 -2.84 7.50
N VAL A 215 6.45 -2.63 6.88
CA VAL A 215 5.40 -3.65 6.78
C VAL A 215 5.24 -4.22 5.38
N PHE A 216 5.54 -3.42 4.36
CA PHE A 216 5.38 -3.80 2.97
C PHE A 216 6.38 -3.04 2.09
N LYS A 217 6.87 -3.70 1.05
CA LYS A 217 7.71 -3.11 0.01
C LYS A 217 7.17 -3.43 -1.37
N MET A 218 7.29 -2.48 -2.30
CA MET A 218 7.07 -2.69 -3.72
C MET A 218 8.15 -1.99 -4.53
N GLY A 219 8.37 -2.47 -5.75
CA GLY A 219 9.25 -1.84 -6.71
C GLY A 219 8.50 -1.56 -8.01
N PHE A 220 8.92 -0.53 -8.73
CA PHE A 220 8.50 -0.29 -10.11
C PHE A 220 9.61 0.38 -10.91
N VAL A 221 9.52 0.28 -12.22
CA VAL A 221 10.43 0.94 -13.16
C VAL A 221 9.65 2.05 -13.84
N LEU A 222 10.21 3.26 -13.81
CA LEU A 222 9.68 4.40 -14.54
C LEU A 222 9.86 4.18 -16.04
N GLY A 223 8.85 4.53 -16.83
CA GLY A 223 8.94 4.54 -18.28
C GLY A 223 10.07 5.44 -18.78
N MET A 224 10.48 5.24 -20.03
CA MET A 224 11.48 6.08 -20.70
C MET A 224 10.93 7.44 -21.17
N ASP A 225 9.68 7.77 -20.81
CA ASP A 225 9.07 9.06 -21.14
C ASP A 225 9.82 10.19 -20.43
N THR A 226 10.18 11.22 -21.18
CA THR A 226 10.88 12.41 -20.68
C THR A 226 9.92 13.50 -20.24
N ALA A 227 8.61 13.24 -20.17
CA ALA A 227 7.67 14.20 -19.61
C ALA A 227 7.96 14.46 -18.13
N ASP A 228 7.96 15.74 -17.77
CA ASP A 228 8.01 16.17 -16.38
C ASP A 228 6.70 15.75 -15.67
N ARG A 229 6.83 15.05 -14.54
CA ARG A 229 5.68 14.64 -13.72
C ARG A 229 6.11 14.34 -12.28
N THR A 230 5.14 14.43 -11.38
CA THR A 230 5.30 14.01 -9.99
C THR A 230 4.35 12.86 -9.73
N LEU A 231 4.87 11.75 -9.21
CA LEU A 231 4.07 10.62 -8.75
C LEU A 231 3.90 10.73 -7.24
N ASP A 232 2.65 10.69 -6.78
CA ASP A 232 2.28 10.68 -5.38
C ASP A 232 1.96 9.26 -4.93
N VAL A 233 2.81 8.72 -4.05
CA VAL A 233 2.59 7.44 -3.40
C VAL A 233 1.74 7.68 -2.15
N ASN A 234 0.52 7.13 -2.15
CA ASN A 234 -0.45 7.38 -1.09
C ASN A 234 -1.28 6.13 -0.75
N THR A 235 -2.14 6.22 0.27
CA THR A 235 -3.32 5.36 0.46
C THR A 235 -4.52 6.27 0.67
N PRO A 236 -5.53 6.27 -0.22
CA PRO A 236 -6.77 7.00 0.01
C PRO A 236 -7.46 6.51 1.30
N ALA A 237 -8.20 7.38 2.00
CA ALA A 237 -8.87 7.02 3.25
C ALA A 237 -9.80 5.80 3.13
N ALA A 238 -10.48 5.64 1.99
CA ALA A 238 -11.33 4.49 1.68
C ALA A 238 -10.52 3.20 1.38
N GLY A 239 -9.22 3.32 1.14
CA GLY A 239 -8.28 2.22 0.95
C GLY A 239 -7.78 1.62 2.26
N ILE A 240 -7.99 2.30 3.39
CA ILE A 240 -7.73 1.78 4.73
C ILE A 240 -8.84 0.80 5.11
N GLY A 241 -8.44 -0.38 5.61
CA GLY A 241 -9.35 -1.43 6.03
C GLY A 241 -10.33 -0.96 7.10
N ARG A 242 -11.61 -1.21 6.85
CA ARG A 242 -12.69 -1.05 7.82
C ARG A 242 -13.31 -2.41 8.09
N SER A 243 -13.63 -2.67 9.35
CA SER A 243 -14.25 -3.91 9.76
C SER A 243 -15.61 -4.07 9.08
N THR A 244 -15.83 -5.25 8.49
CA THR A 244 -17.11 -5.66 7.88
C THR A 244 -17.92 -6.56 8.79
N ALA A 245 -17.38 -6.92 9.97
CA ALA A 245 -18.10 -7.72 10.96
C ALA A 245 -19.29 -6.92 11.50
N ALA A 246 -20.44 -7.57 11.64
CA ALA A 246 -21.68 -6.92 12.06
C ALA A 246 -21.56 -6.15 13.39
N SER A 247 -20.76 -6.67 14.33
CA SER A 247 -20.53 -6.06 15.64
C SER A 247 -19.60 -4.84 15.64
N SER A 248 -18.87 -4.62 14.55
CA SER A 248 -17.87 -3.55 14.42
C SER A 248 -17.87 -2.94 13.01
N PHE A 249 -19.03 -2.91 12.35
CA PHE A 249 -19.14 -2.48 10.97
C PHE A 249 -18.69 -1.03 10.82
N GLY A 250 -17.77 -0.76 9.89
CA GLY A 250 -17.24 0.58 9.63
C GLY A 250 -16.17 1.06 10.63
N GLN A 251 -15.85 0.29 11.68
CA GLN A 251 -14.74 0.64 12.57
C GLN A 251 -13.39 0.44 11.86
N PRO A 252 -12.34 1.21 12.21
CA PRO A 252 -11.00 1.00 11.68
C PRO A 252 -10.53 -0.44 11.92
N ASP A 253 -9.89 -1.05 10.92
CA ASP A 253 -9.33 -2.40 11.03
C ASP A 253 -7.81 -2.43 11.24
N THR A 254 -7.24 -1.27 11.56
CA THR A 254 -5.92 -1.13 12.14
C THR A 254 -5.98 -1.46 13.62
N ARG A 255 -5.20 -2.43 14.05
CA ARG A 255 -5.28 -3.05 15.36
C ARG A 255 -3.90 -3.12 16.00
N TRP A 256 -3.80 -2.76 17.27
CA TRP A 256 -2.62 -2.89 18.11
C TRP A 256 -2.91 -3.89 19.23
N TYR A 257 -1.92 -4.72 19.56
CA TYR A 257 -1.95 -5.49 20.79
C TYR A 257 -1.78 -4.54 21.97
N SER A 258 -2.51 -4.75 23.06
CA SER A 258 -2.35 -4.03 24.33
C SER A 258 -1.46 -4.79 25.31
N ALA A 259 -1.26 -6.09 25.09
CA ALA A 259 -0.43 -6.95 25.93
C ALA A 259 0.19 -8.11 25.13
N GLY A 260 1.27 -8.68 25.69
CA GLY A 260 2.03 -9.78 25.11
C GLY A 260 1.40 -11.17 25.27
N ASP A 261 0.13 -11.28 25.60
CA ASP A 261 -0.64 -12.54 25.69
C ASP A 261 -2.02 -12.41 25.05
N GLN A 262 -2.25 -11.32 24.32
CA GLN A 262 -3.57 -10.96 23.83
C GLN A 262 -3.95 -11.70 22.55
N THR A 263 -5.20 -12.15 22.49
CA THR A 263 -5.83 -12.74 21.30
C THR A 263 -6.65 -11.70 20.52
N ALA A 264 -6.96 -12.00 19.26
CA ALA A 264 -7.59 -11.09 18.30
C ALA A 264 -8.87 -10.32 18.74
N PRO A 265 -9.79 -10.88 19.57
CA PRO A 265 -11.02 -10.15 19.94
C PRO A 265 -10.84 -8.98 20.93
N GLY A 266 -9.64 -8.72 21.45
CA GLY A 266 -9.38 -7.62 22.39
C GLY A 266 -8.59 -6.42 21.85
N LEU A 267 -8.21 -6.43 20.57
CA LEU A 267 -7.21 -5.50 20.05
C LEU A 267 -7.68 -4.04 20.06
N TYR A 268 -6.74 -3.15 20.40
CA TYR A 268 -6.95 -1.71 20.38
C TYR A 268 -7.02 -1.19 18.94
N ARG A 269 -8.13 -0.54 18.57
CA ARG A 269 -8.38 -0.06 17.20
C ARG A 269 -8.11 1.43 17.11
N THR A 270 -7.53 1.86 15.99
CA THR A 270 -7.19 3.27 15.76
C THR A 270 -7.43 3.64 14.30
N ASP A 271 -7.76 4.92 14.05
CA ASP A 271 -7.72 5.45 12.69
C ASP A 271 -6.26 5.67 12.24
N VAL A 272 -6.07 5.83 10.92
CA VAL A 272 -4.75 5.94 10.29
C VAL A 272 -4.58 7.31 9.65
N GLU A 273 -3.53 8.03 10.03
CA GLU A 273 -2.97 9.14 9.29
C GLU A 273 -2.06 8.59 8.19
N VAL A 274 -2.27 9.01 6.95
CA VAL A 274 -1.41 8.63 5.84
C VAL A 274 -0.48 9.79 5.49
N VAL A 275 0.82 9.51 5.44
CA VAL A 275 1.84 10.46 5.00
C VAL A 275 2.44 9.95 3.69
N GLN A 276 2.20 10.73 2.64
CA GLN A 276 2.59 10.42 1.28
C GLN A 276 4.08 10.64 1.02
N ALA A 277 4.58 9.97 -0.03
CA ALA A 277 5.90 10.22 -0.61
C ALA A 277 5.73 10.77 -2.03
N HIS A 278 6.59 11.72 -2.40
CA HIS A 278 6.58 12.35 -3.71
C HIS A 278 7.78 11.87 -4.53
N ILE A 279 7.58 11.56 -5.80
CA ILE A 279 8.64 11.17 -6.73
C ILE A 279 8.56 12.11 -7.92
N HIS A 280 9.55 12.98 -8.08
CA HIS A 280 9.64 13.90 -9.21
C HIS A 280 10.51 13.29 -10.30
N VAL A 281 9.95 13.17 -11.51
CA VAL A 281 10.66 12.62 -12.67
C VAL A 281 11.23 13.77 -13.47
N THR A 282 12.54 13.99 -13.34
CA THR A 282 13.23 15.02 -14.11
C THR A 282 13.49 14.53 -15.53
N PRO A 283 13.09 15.26 -16.58
CA PRO A 283 13.41 14.93 -17.96
C PRO A 283 14.92 14.79 -18.18
N THR A 284 15.39 13.64 -18.66
CA THR A 284 16.80 13.48 -19.03
C THR A 284 17.16 14.45 -20.16
N PRO A 285 18.22 15.29 -20.06
CA PRO A 285 18.61 16.26 -21.11
C PRO A 285 19.11 15.67 -22.45
N ALA A 286 18.84 14.39 -22.72
CA ALA A 286 19.70 13.51 -23.51
C ALA A 286 19.76 13.79 -25.03
N SER A 287 18.89 14.63 -25.62
CA SER A 287 18.88 14.87 -27.07
C SER A 287 19.46 16.22 -27.50
N LEU A 288 19.55 17.23 -26.62
CA LEU A 288 20.08 18.55 -27.00
C LEU A 288 21.61 18.58 -27.08
N ALA A 289 22.30 17.81 -26.24
CA ALA A 289 23.77 17.77 -26.23
C ALA A 289 24.37 16.99 -27.43
N LEU A 290 23.71 15.91 -27.86
CA LEU A 290 24.19 15.08 -28.99
C LEU A 290 24.01 15.77 -30.35
N MET A 291 22.96 16.58 -30.54
CA MET A 291 22.83 17.42 -31.73
C MET A 291 23.86 18.57 -31.76
N GLY A 292 24.20 19.14 -30.59
CA GLY A 292 25.26 20.16 -30.49
C GLY A 292 26.65 19.63 -30.86
N LEU A 293 27.00 18.41 -30.43
CA LEU A 293 28.29 17.78 -30.72
C LEU A 293 28.41 17.27 -32.16
N GLY A 294 27.30 16.80 -32.77
CA GLY A 294 27.26 16.46 -34.19
C GLY A 294 27.55 17.66 -35.10
N GLY A 295 27.04 18.85 -34.75
CA GLY A 295 27.33 20.09 -35.48
C GLY A 295 28.77 20.57 -35.36
N LEU A 296 29.41 20.38 -34.20
CA LEU A 296 30.81 20.77 -33.95
C LEU A 296 31.82 19.90 -34.71
N MET A 297 31.56 18.61 -34.93
CA MET A 297 32.45 17.76 -35.73
C MET A 297 32.42 18.08 -37.23
N VAL A 298 31.30 18.56 -37.77
CA VAL A 298 31.19 18.96 -39.19
C VAL A 298 31.91 20.28 -39.46
N ALA A 299 31.97 21.20 -38.49
CA ALA A 299 32.65 22.49 -38.65
C ALA A 299 34.19 22.41 -38.71
N ARG A 300 34.81 21.31 -38.25
CA ARG A 300 36.28 21.20 -38.17
C ARG A 300 36.95 20.60 -39.41
N ARG A 301 36.20 20.10 -40.40
CA ARG A 301 36.75 19.48 -41.62
C ARG A 301 36.83 20.41 -42.85
N ARG A 302 36.97 21.72 -42.61
CA ARG A 302 37.25 22.72 -43.66
C ARG A 302 38.41 23.63 -43.24
N ARG A 303 39.63 23.07 -43.13
CA ARG A 303 40.89 23.78 -43.30
C ARG A 303 41.90 22.84 -43.92
#